data_AF-A0A1Y1N788-F1
#
_entry.id   AF-A0A1Y1N788-F1
#
_cell.length_a   1.000
_cell.length_b   1.000
_cell.length_c   1.000
_cell.angle_alpha   90.00
_cell.angle_beta   90.00
_cell.angle_gamma   90.00
#
_symmetry.space_group_name_H-M   'P 1'
#
loop_
_entity.id
_entity.type
_entity.pdbx_description
1 polymer ?
#
loop_
_entity_poly.entity_id
_entity_poly.type
_entity_poly.pdbx_seq_one_letter_code
_entity_poly.pdbx_strand_id
1 'polypeptide(L)'
;MLQSLKRAHKLDAINPKLHSCLVRFHEFLTKNKATLDETITEVIESEKGVLFKNKDVVLLNREYLDTYGNSLEAVLEGAKMLYYLNSKLQSTALGLVTNIDNKYQDVNIKTCKNVLKSLKNGDFGPCDTEIEQFMTSCQVLFPHAIDFRSPSSIVHCESNHIPPDPDNYSSN
;
A
#
# COMPACT_ATOMS: atom_id res chain seq x y z
N MET A 1 0.55 8.23 -21.40
CA MET A 1 0.52 7.24 -20.30
C MET A 1 0.93 5.83 -20.76
N LEU A 2 0.35 5.30 -21.84
CA LEU A 2 0.66 3.96 -22.39
C LEU A 2 2.16 3.67 -22.58
N GLN A 3 2.90 4.59 -23.21
CA GLN A 3 4.34 4.43 -23.41
C GLN A 3 5.13 4.28 -22.09
N SER A 4 4.73 5.00 -21.04
CA SER A 4 5.36 4.88 -19.72
C SER A 4 5.09 3.51 -19.11
N LEU A 5 3.86 2.99 -19.24
CA LEU A 5 3.49 1.64 -18.79
C LEU A 5 4.29 0.57 -19.54
N LYS A 6 4.42 0.70 -20.87
CA LYS A 6 5.23 -0.21 -21.69
C LYS A 6 6.70 -0.23 -21.25
N ARG A 7 7.28 0.94 -20.96
CA ARG A 7 8.67 1.04 -20.49
C ARG A 7 8.83 0.41 -19.11
N ALA A 8 7.93 0.72 -18.17
CA ALA A 8 7.95 0.12 -16.84
C ALA A 8 7.79 -1.41 -16.90
N HIS A 9 6.85 -1.91 -17.71
CA HIS A 9 6.63 -3.34 -17.90
C HIS A 9 7.84 -4.07 -18.51
N LYS A 10 8.63 -3.40 -19.36
CA LYS A 10 9.88 -3.96 -19.88
C LYS A 10 11.00 -4.01 -18.83
N LEU A 11 10.97 -3.12 -17.84
CA LEU A 11 11.96 -3.08 -16.77
C LEU A 11 11.65 -4.08 -15.66
N ASP A 12 10.41 -4.06 -15.18
CA ASP A 12 9.93 -4.91 -14.10
C ASP A 12 8.42 -5.13 -14.24
N ALA A 13 8.04 -6.23 -14.87
CA ALA A 13 6.64 -6.59 -15.11
C ALA A 13 5.89 -7.00 -13.83
N ILE A 14 6.61 -7.37 -12.76
CA ILE A 14 6.03 -7.87 -11.51
C ILE A 14 5.94 -6.78 -10.44
N ASN A 15 6.30 -5.54 -10.78
CA ASN A 15 6.31 -4.44 -9.84
C ASN A 15 4.91 -4.13 -9.27
N PRO A 16 4.72 -4.08 -7.94
CA PRO A 16 3.42 -3.79 -7.34
C PRO A 16 2.78 -2.48 -7.78
N LYS A 17 3.58 -1.41 -7.89
CA LYS A 17 3.05 -0.09 -8.31
C LYS A 17 2.66 -0.07 -9.77
N LEU A 18 3.40 -0.81 -10.61
CA LEU A 18 3.03 -0.96 -12.02
C LEU A 18 1.67 -1.64 -12.16
N HIS A 19 1.40 -2.68 -11.37
CA HIS A 19 0.10 -3.37 -11.37
C HIS A 19 -1.06 -2.39 -11.12
N SER A 20 -0.97 -1.56 -10.08
CA SER A 20 -1.97 -0.52 -9.82
C SER A 20 -2.16 0.46 -10.98
N CYS A 21 -1.07 0.82 -11.67
CA CYS A 21 -1.15 1.70 -12.83
C CYS A 21 -1.81 1.01 -14.03
N LEU A 22 -1.53 -0.29 -14.24
CA LEU A 22 -2.17 -1.09 -15.29
C LEU A 22 -3.67 -1.23 -15.04
N VAL A 23 -4.08 -1.56 -13.82
CA VAL A 23 -5.51 -1.69 -13.45
C VAL A 23 -6.26 -0.37 -13.66
N ARG A 24 -5.72 0.75 -13.14
CA ARG A 24 -6.35 2.08 -13.32
C ARG A 24 -6.45 2.48 -14.79
N PHE A 25 -5.40 2.23 -15.56
CA PHE A 25 -5.40 2.55 -16.98
C PHE A 25 -6.38 1.68 -17.74
N HIS A 26 -6.43 0.37 -17.45
CA HIS A 26 -7.39 -0.54 -18.07
C HIS A 26 -8.84 -0.14 -17.76
N GLU A 27 -9.14 0.18 -16.50
CA GLU A 27 -10.46 0.64 -16.08
C GLU A 27 -10.86 1.96 -16.77
N PHE A 28 -9.92 2.90 -16.88
CA PHE A 28 -10.12 4.13 -17.63
C PHE A 28 -10.47 3.85 -19.10
N LEU A 29 -9.74 2.95 -19.76
CA LEU A 29 -9.99 2.56 -21.14
C LEU A 29 -11.37 1.93 -21.32
N THR A 30 -11.77 1.04 -20.42
CA THR A 30 -13.08 0.40 -20.44
C THR A 30 -14.20 1.44 -20.30
N LYS A 31 -14.08 2.37 -19.34
CA LYS A 31 -15.08 3.42 -19.11
C LYS A 31 -15.19 4.44 -20.24
N ASN A 32 -14.09 4.71 -20.93
CA ASN A 32 -14.04 5.73 -22.00
C ASN A 32 -14.08 5.12 -23.41
N LYS A 33 -14.31 3.81 -23.55
CA LYS A 33 -14.26 3.16 -24.87
C LYS A 33 -15.16 3.82 -25.92
N ALA A 34 -16.33 4.32 -25.53
CA ALA A 34 -17.26 4.98 -26.43
C ALA A 34 -16.84 6.40 -26.87
N THR A 35 -15.89 7.03 -26.18
CA THR A 35 -15.42 8.40 -26.47
C THR A 35 -14.04 8.44 -27.09
N LEU A 36 -13.35 7.29 -27.19
CA LEU A 36 -12.04 7.18 -27.81
C LEU A 36 -12.16 7.14 -29.33
N ASP A 37 -11.22 7.82 -29.99
CA ASP A 37 -11.05 7.73 -31.44
C ASP A 37 -10.76 6.29 -31.87
N GLU A 38 -11.20 5.93 -33.08
CA GLU A 38 -11.02 4.60 -33.64
C GLU A 38 -9.53 4.22 -33.75
N THR A 39 -8.69 5.16 -34.21
CA THR A 39 -7.23 4.96 -34.32
C THR A 39 -6.59 4.69 -32.97
N ILE A 40 -7.04 5.41 -31.93
CA ILE A 40 -6.53 5.22 -30.57
C ILE A 40 -6.98 3.85 -30.03
N THR A 41 -8.22 3.46 -30.33
CA THR A 41 -8.79 2.18 -29.93
C THR A 41 -8.03 1.02 -30.57
N GLU A 42 -7.70 1.08 -31.85
CA GLU A 42 -6.88 0.07 -32.53
C GLU A 42 -5.51 -0.11 -31.87
N VAL A 43 -4.82 1.00 -31.59
CA VAL A 43 -3.52 0.96 -30.90
C VAL A 43 -3.67 0.31 -29.53
N ILE A 44 -4.69 0.67 -28.77
CA ILE A 44 -4.95 0.07 -27.45
C ILE A 44 -5.21 -1.43 -27.56
N GLU A 45 -6.12 -1.85 -28.44
CA GLU A 45 -6.48 -3.26 -28.62
C GLU A 45 -5.25 -4.09 -29.04
N SER A 46 -4.37 -3.54 -29.90
CA SER A 46 -3.11 -4.20 -30.27
C SER A 46 -2.15 -4.41 -29.08
N GLU A 47 -2.19 -3.51 -28.09
CA GLU A 47 -1.30 -3.52 -26.92
C GLU A 47 -1.90 -4.28 -25.73
N LYS A 48 -3.21 -4.58 -25.75
CA LYS A 48 -3.90 -5.25 -24.63
C LYS A 48 -3.34 -6.64 -24.33
N GLY A 49 -2.96 -7.39 -25.36
CA GLY A 49 -2.39 -8.72 -25.20
C GLY A 49 -1.09 -8.69 -24.41
N VAL A 50 -0.25 -7.68 -24.64
CA VAL A 50 1.05 -7.53 -23.97
C VAL A 50 0.88 -7.06 -22.54
N LEU A 51 0.03 -6.05 -22.30
CA LEU A 51 -0.06 -5.37 -21.01
C LEU A 51 -1.08 -5.98 -20.04
N PHE A 52 -2.19 -6.49 -20.57
CA PHE A 52 -3.31 -7.00 -19.76
C PHE A 52 -3.55 -8.50 -19.95
N LYS A 53 -2.76 -9.17 -20.79
CA LYS A 53 -2.91 -10.60 -21.12
C LYS A 53 -4.32 -10.94 -21.61
N ASN A 54 -4.99 -9.98 -22.26
CA ASN A 54 -6.39 -10.06 -22.71
C ASN A 54 -7.40 -10.38 -21.58
N LYS A 55 -7.10 -9.98 -20.34
CA LYS A 55 -7.96 -10.24 -19.18
C LYS A 55 -8.84 -9.03 -18.86
N ASP A 56 -10.01 -9.31 -18.30
CA ASP A 56 -10.82 -8.28 -17.65
C ASP A 56 -10.08 -7.68 -16.44
N VAL A 57 -10.39 -6.43 -16.09
CA VAL A 57 -9.74 -5.70 -15.00
C VAL A 57 -9.88 -6.40 -13.65
N VAL A 58 -11.05 -7.00 -13.37
CA VAL A 58 -11.34 -7.67 -12.11
C VAL A 58 -10.56 -8.98 -12.06
N LEU A 59 -10.55 -9.73 -13.16
CA LEU A 59 -9.79 -10.97 -13.27
C LEU A 59 -8.28 -10.72 -13.17
N LEU A 60 -7.79 -9.66 -13.82
CA LEU A 60 -6.39 -9.24 -13.77
C LEU A 60 -5.95 -8.96 -12.33
N ASN A 61 -6.77 -8.24 -11.56
CA ASN A 61 -6.45 -7.95 -10.16
C ASN A 61 -6.53 -9.19 -9.26
N ARG A 62 -7.54 -10.05 -9.47
CA ARG A 62 -7.71 -11.28 -8.69
C ARG A 62 -6.51 -12.20 -8.87
N GLU A 63 -6.12 -12.49 -10.10
CA GLU A 63 -4.98 -13.38 -10.36
C GLU A 63 -3.66 -12.81 -9.86
N TYR A 64 -3.50 -11.49 -9.88
CA TYR A 64 -2.34 -10.83 -9.29
C TYR A 64 -2.24 -11.12 -7.79
N LEU A 65 -3.37 -11.00 -7.07
CA LEU A 65 -3.45 -11.34 -5.64
C LEU A 65 -3.22 -12.85 -5.40
N ASP A 66 -3.72 -13.72 -6.28
CA ASP A 66 -3.51 -15.17 -6.18
C ASP A 66 -2.03 -15.53 -6.38
N THR A 67 -1.35 -14.83 -7.31
CA THR A 67 0.06 -15.12 -7.67
C THR A 67 1.04 -14.55 -6.66
N TYR A 68 0.79 -13.33 -6.17
CA TYR A 68 1.73 -12.58 -5.31
C TYR A 68 1.19 -12.38 -3.88
N GLY A 69 0.26 -13.25 -3.45
CA GLY A 69 -0.41 -13.20 -2.15
C GLY A 69 0.51 -13.40 -0.93
N ASN A 70 1.78 -13.74 -1.15
CA ASN A 70 2.83 -13.88 -0.14
C ASN A 70 3.69 -12.61 0.04
N SER A 71 3.51 -11.56 -0.76
CA SER A 71 4.17 -10.26 -0.60
C SER A 71 3.16 -9.22 -0.13
N LEU A 72 3.42 -8.62 1.02
CA LEU A 72 2.63 -7.54 1.58
C LEU A 72 2.64 -6.30 0.66
N GLU A 73 3.76 -5.96 0.02
CA GLU A 73 3.78 -4.86 -0.96
C GLU A 73 2.89 -5.14 -2.16
N ALA A 74 2.91 -6.37 -2.69
CA ALA A 74 2.04 -6.78 -3.78
C ALA A 74 0.57 -6.78 -3.35
N VAL A 75 0.26 -7.39 -2.21
CA VAL A 75 -1.11 -7.43 -1.67
C VAL A 75 -1.63 -6.03 -1.37
N LEU A 76 -0.80 -5.10 -0.90
CA LEU A 76 -1.19 -3.71 -0.70
C LEU A 76 -1.72 -3.07 -1.99
N GLU A 77 -0.96 -3.15 -3.08
CA GLU A 77 -1.38 -2.56 -4.36
C GLU A 77 -2.60 -3.29 -4.96
N GLY A 78 -2.64 -4.63 -4.87
CA GLY A 78 -3.80 -5.41 -5.32
C GLY A 78 -5.07 -5.14 -4.49
N ALA A 79 -4.96 -4.94 -3.18
CA ALA A 79 -6.07 -4.60 -2.30
C ALA A 79 -6.58 -3.18 -2.55
N LYS A 80 -5.70 -2.21 -2.79
CA LYS A 80 -6.09 -0.86 -3.25
C LYS A 80 -6.90 -0.94 -4.53
N MET A 81 -6.46 -1.75 -5.48
CA MET A 81 -7.17 -1.96 -6.74
C MET A 81 -8.50 -2.70 -6.54
N LEU A 82 -8.59 -3.62 -5.58
CA LEU A 82 -9.84 -4.31 -5.24
C LEU A 82 -10.92 -3.31 -4.80
N TYR A 83 -10.56 -2.40 -3.89
CA TYR A 83 -11.48 -1.34 -3.43
C TYR A 83 -11.79 -0.33 -4.54
N TYR A 84 -10.79 0.06 -5.33
CA TYR A 84 -10.97 0.99 -6.46
C TYR A 84 -11.97 0.46 -7.50
N LEU A 85 -11.93 -0.84 -7.82
CA LEU A 85 -12.84 -1.47 -8.77
C LEU A 85 -14.22 -1.72 -8.15
N ASN A 86 -14.29 -2.04 -6.86
CA ASN A 86 -15.54 -2.26 -6.15
C ASN A 86 -15.47 -1.76 -4.70
N SER A 87 -16.08 -0.61 -4.45
CA SER A 87 -16.10 0.02 -3.12
C SER A 87 -16.77 -0.83 -2.05
N LYS A 88 -17.65 -1.78 -2.41
CA LYS A 88 -18.30 -2.70 -1.47
C LYS A 88 -17.34 -3.71 -0.85
N LEU A 89 -16.16 -3.90 -1.44
CA LEU A 89 -15.14 -4.85 -0.97
C LEU A 89 -14.13 -4.22 -0.02
N GLN A 90 -14.44 -3.06 0.56
CA GLN A 90 -13.58 -2.33 1.49
C GLN A 90 -13.09 -3.22 2.64
N SER A 91 -14.01 -3.90 3.34
CA SER A 91 -13.66 -4.76 4.48
C SER A 91 -12.72 -5.91 4.07
N THR A 92 -12.95 -6.52 2.90
CA THR A 92 -12.06 -7.55 2.36
C THR A 92 -10.68 -6.98 2.03
N ALA A 93 -10.62 -5.81 1.39
CA ALA A 93 -9.37 -5.15 1.03
C ALA A 93 -8.56 -4.76 2.28
N LEU A 94 -9.22 -4.23 3.31
CA LEU A 94 -8.60 -3.91 4.59
C LEU A 94 -8.10 -5.18 5.28
N GLY A 95 -8.91 -6.23 5.37
CA GLY A 95 -8.51 -7.50 6.01
C GLY A 95 -7.32 -8.19 5.34
N LEU A 96 -7.16 -8.04 4.03
CA LEU A 96 -5.95 -8.51 3.33
C LEU A 96 -4.70 -7.79 3.84
N VAL A 97 -4.80 -6.49 4.07
CA VAL A 97 -3.66 -5.59 4.21
C VAL A 97 -3.29 -5.32 5.68
N THR A 98 -4.26 -5.42 6.59
CA THR A 98 -4.06 -5.18 8.02
C THR A 98 -3.71 -6.45 8.80
N ASN A 99 -4.07 -7.62 8.28
CA ASN A 99 -3.73 -8.88 8.92
C ASN A 99 -2.27 -9.30 8.58
N ILE A 100 -1.33 -8.83 9.40
CA ILE A 100 0.11 -9.11 9.31
C ILE A 100 0.45 -10.45 9.98
N ASP A 101 -0.17 -11.53 9.51
CA ASP A 101 0.19 -12.89 9.91
C ASP A 101 1.53 -13.32 9.29
N ASN A 102 2.08 -14.46 9.75
CA ASN A 102 3.29 -15.10 9.21
C ASN A 102 3.19 -15.58 7.74
N LYS A 103 2.13 -15.19 7.02
CA LYS A 103 1.94 -15.53 5.60
C LYS A 103 2.81 -14.70 4.65
N TYR A 104 3.25 -13.52 5.08
CA TYR A 104 3.99 -12.57 4.26
C TYR A 104 5.50 -12.73 4.42
N GLN A 105 6.23 -12.69 3.32
CA GLN A 105 7.69 -12.87 3.30
C GLN A 105 8.46 -11.56 3.51
N ASP A 106 7.81 -10.42 3.27
CA ASP A 106 8.40 -9.08 3.21
C ASP A 106 7.84 -8.15 4.31
N VAL A 107 7.40 -8.70 5.44
CA VAL A 107 6.99 -7.90 6.62
C VAL A 107 8.22 -7.24 7.23
N ASN A 108 8.31 -5.92 7.08
CA ASN A 108 9.36 -5.10 7.66
C ASN A 108 8.85 -3.67 7.89
N ILE A 109 9.65 -2.84 8.57
CA ILE A 109 9.26 -1.47 8.92
C ILE A 109 8.85 -0.67 7.67
N LYS A 110 9.55 -0.82 6.54
CA LYS A 110 9.25 -0.06 5.31
C LYS A 110 7.91 -0.47 4.72
N THR A 111 7.63 -1.77 4.62
CA THR A 111 6.36 -2.27 4.06
C THR A 111 5.19 -1.91 4.94
N CYS A 112 5.32 -2.06 6.26
CA CYS A 112 4.31 -1.62 7.23
C CYS A 112 4.08 -0.09 7.18
N LYS A 113 5.13 0.72 7.02
CA LYS A 113 4.98 2.18 6.81
C LYS A 113 4.21 2.50 5.53
N ASN A 114 4.44 1.76 4.45
CA ASN A 114 3.70 1.95 3.19
C ASN A 114 2.22 1.60 3.34
N VAL A 115 1.89 0.54 4.07
CA VAL A 115 0.51 0.17 4.41
C VAL A 115 -0.14 1.29 5.23
N LEU A 116 0.50 1.71 6.34
CA LEU A 116 -0.02 2.77 7.20
C LEU A 116 -0.24 4.09 6.45
N LYS A 117 0.71 4.45 5.58
CA LYS A 117 0.58 5.62 4.70
C LYS A 117 -0.62 5.50 3.78
N SER A 118 -0.85 4.32 3.19
CA SER A 118 -1.99 4.09 2.28
C SER A 118 -3.33 4.17 3.01
N LEU A 119 -3.42 3.60 4.22
CA LEU A 119 -4.61 3.71 5.07
C LEU A 119 -4.90 5.19 5.39
N LYS A 120 -3.89 5.94 5.87
CA LYS A 120 -4.01 7.38 6.20
C LYS A 120 -4.33 8.26 5.00
N ASN A 121 -3.88 7.89 3.79
CA ASN A 121 -4.17 8.62 2.56
C ASN A 121 -5.61 8.42 2.07
N GLY A 122 -6.39 7.53 2.69
CA GLY A 122 -7.75 7.21 2.26
C GLY A 122 -7.79 6.32 1.01
N ASP A 123 -6.72 5.60 0.69
CA ASP A 123 -6.69 4.67 -0.45
C ASP A 123 -7.76 3.55 -0.34
N PHE A 124 -8.26 3.31 0.88
CA PHE A 124 -9.33 2.37 1.21
C PHE A 124 -10.60 3.05 1.72
N GLY A 125 -10.75 4.37 1.58
CA GLY A 125 -11.82 5.14 2.23
C GLY A 125 -11.62 5.30 3.75
N PRO A 126 -12.66 5.73 4.49
CA PRO A 126 -12.60 5.90 5.94
C PRO A 126 -12.32 4.57 6.65
N CYS A 127 -11.25 4.50 7.44
CA CYS A 127 -10.77 3.28 8.11
C CYS A 127 -9.97 3.60 9.40
N ASP A 128 -10.46 4.54 10.21
CA ASP A 128 -9.76 5.02 11.41
C ASP A 128 -9.52 3.90 12.43
N THR A 129 -10.50 3.02 12.63
CA THR A 129 -10.40 1.85 13.52
C THR A 129 -9.27 0.92 13.06
N GLU A 130 -9.21 0.61 11.76
CA GLU A 130 -8.19 -0.26 11.18
C GLU A 130 -6.80 0.36 11.25
N ILE A 131 -6.69 1.70 11.13
CA ILE A 131 -5.42 2.42 11.31
C ILE A 131 -4.88 2.21 12.73
N GLU A 132 -5.72 2.38 13.76
CA GLU A 132 -5.32 2.22 15.17
C GLU A 132 -4.92 0.78 15.49
N GLN A 133 -5.71 -0.20 15.02
CA GLN A 133 -5.42 -1.62 15.20
C GLN A 133 -4.12 -2.03 14.49
N PHE A 134 -3.91 -1.52 13.27
CA PHE A 134 -2.70 -1.80 12.50
C PHE A 134 -1.47 -1.17 13.14
N MET A 135 -1.58 0.07 13.65
CA MET A 135 -0.50 0.71 14.41
C MET A 135 -0.12 -0.10 15.66
N THR A 136 -1.12 -0.55 16.42
CA THR A 136 -0.90 -1.38 17.61
C THR A 136 -0.17 -2.69 17.26
N SER A 137 -0.61 -3.35 16.18
CA SER A 137 0.01 -4.58 15.69
C SER A 137 1.46 -4.35 15.24
N CYS A 138 1.72 -3.27 14.51
CA CYS A 138 3.07 -2.88 14.10
C CYS A 138 3.97 -2.50 15.28
N GLN A 139 3.42 -1.91 16.35
CA GLN A 139 4.17 -1.57 17.56
C GLN A 139 4.64 -2.82 18.30
N VAL A 140 3.83 -3.88 18.34
CA VAL A 140 4.22 -5.18 18.91
C VAL A 140 5.35 -5.81 18.09
N LEU A 141 5.25 -5.76 16.75
CA LEU A 141 6.27 -6.30 15.85
C LEU A 141 7.57 -5.47 15.85
N PHE A 142 7.47 -4.16 16.00
CA PHE A 142 8.59 -3.21 15.94
C PHE A 142 8.58 -2.24 17.13
N PRO A 143 8.92 -2.69 18.36
CA PRO A 143 8.80 -1.88 19.58
C PRO A 143 9.59 -0.55 19.58
N HIS A 144 10.66 -0.49 18.78
CA HIS A 144 11.54 0.67 18.68
C HIS A 144 11.19 1.62 17.52
N ALA A 145 10.25 1.25 16.66
CA ALA A 145 9.87 2.10 15.53
C ALA A 145 8.95 3.24 15.97
N ILE A 146 9.44 4.47 15.87
CA ILE A 146 8.73 5.69 16.29
C ILE A 146 7.46 5.91 15.46
N ASP A 147 7.49 5.52 14.17
CA ASP A 147 6.37 5.69 13.24
C ASP A 147 5.07 4.98 13.67
N PHE A 148 5.16 3.97 14.55
CA PHE A 148 4.02 3.18 15.03
C PHE A 148 3.60 3.51 16.47
N ARG A 149 4.29 4.42 17.16
CA ARG A 149 3.92 4.82 18.51
C ARG A 149 2.66 5.67 18.50
N SER A 150 1.78 5.44 19.47
CA SER A 150 0.70 6.39 19.74
C SER A 150 1.29 7.72 20.26
N PRO A 151 0.65 8.86 19.98
CA PRO A 151 1.10 10.16 20.49
C PRO A 151 1.29 10.18 22.01
N SER A 152 0.48 9.42 22.73
CA SER A 152 0.50 9.29 24.19
C SER A 152 1.78 8.64 24.74
N SER A 153 2.52 7.87 23.93
CA SER A 153 3.76 7.19 24.35
C SER A 153 5.02 8.04 24.15
N ILE A 154 4.96 9.16 23.44
CA ILE A 154 6.12 10.02 23.14
C ILE A 154 6.60 10.75 24.41
N VAL A 155 5.68 11.05 25.34
CA VAL A 155 5.94 11.82 26.56
C VAL A 155 6.91 11.10 27.53
N HIS A 156 7.10 9.78 27.41
CA HIS A 156 7.88 9.01 28.39
C HIS A 156 9.36 8.78 28.02
N CYS A 157 9.81 9.14 26.81
CA CYS A 157 11.20 8.86 26.38
C CYS A 157 12.15 10.07 26.39
N GLU A 158 11.68 11.29 26.69
CA GLU A 158 12.52 12.50 26.71
C GLU A 158 13.09 12.86 28.09
N SER A 159 12.94 12.03 29.12
CA SER A 159 13.49 12.34 30.45
C SER A 159 14.90 11.78 30.64
N ASN A 160 15.87 12.31 29.88
CA ASN A 160 17.28 12.25 30.26
C ASN A 160 17.65 13.52 31.05
N HIS A 161 16.96 13.76 32.17
CA HIS A 161 17.40 14.78 33.12
C HIS A 161 18.49 14.15 33.99
N ILE A 162 19.75 14.54 33.74
CA ILE A 162 20.85 14.31 34.69
C ILE A 162 20.54 15.18 35.92
N PRO A 163 20.38 14.62 37.13
CA PRO A 163 20.19 15.45 38.33
C PRO A 163 21.45 16.29 38.55
N PRO A 164 21.34 17.57 38.93
CA PRO A 164 22.51 18.33 39.35
C PRO A 164 23.09 17.71 40.62
N ASP A 165 24.41 17.46 40.60
CA ASP A 165 25.20 16.98 41.73
C ASP A 165 24.99 17.88 42.96
N PRO A 166 24.60 17.34 44.12
CA PRO A 166 24.53 18.10 45.35
C PRO A 166 25.85 17.96 46.08
N ASP A 167 26.89 18.71 45.69
CA ASP A 167 28.02 18.90 46.59
C ASP A 167 28.77 20.21 46.36
N ASN A 168 29.06 20.83 47.51
CA ASN A 168 30.13 21.79 47.78
C ASN A 168 29.87 23.26 47.41
N TYR A 169 29.60 24.10 48.42
CA TYR A 169 30.57 25.07 48.94
C TYR A 169 30.06 25.65 50.27
N SER A 170 30.66 25.21 51.38
CA SER A 170 30.80 26.03 52.59
C SER A 170 32.02 26.96 52.44
N SER A 171 32.03 28.03 53.24
CA SER A 171 33.09 29.06 53.42
C SER A 171 32.90 30.29 52.50
N ASN A 172 32.72 31.51 52.98
CA ASN A 172 33.21 32.18 54.21
C ASN A 172 32.14 33.03 54.91
#